data_AF-A0A370U8V2-F1
#
_entry.id   AF-A0A370U8V2-F1
#
_cell.length_a   1.000
_cell.length_b   1.000
_cell.length_c   1.000
_cell.angle_alpha   90.00
_cell.angle_beta   90.00
_cell.angle_gamma   90.00
#
_symmetry.space_group_name_H-M   'P 1'
#
loop_
_entity.id
_entity.type
_entity.pdbx_description
1 polymer ?
#
loop_
_entity_poly.entity_id
_entity_poly.type
_entity_poly.pdbx_seq_one_letter_code
_entity_poly.pdbx_strand_id
1 'polypeptide(L)'
;MKKFVTISGNRAGSTWYQHMMNSIKGVSSDYEAQLEMNVPTPQHLPLLKESFSLENILESLASEEQSHVVGTKIVLPGIRRYTDSDFEFLKRILSDYHIIHIGRDYFDSYYSKFLNRGHLLNEQGRKPAKHTKYWLSKEEKNTFVPREIDLKELEKDLSNRLNNEKLILKHLKTKKNYQHIEYDKIPESFIDSALKICKEIDKKSLEEALKSPSTKKHKEIKKSDSINNYSQVIEVENKYRILRKELFL
;
A
#
# COMPACT_ATOMS: atom_id res chain seq x y z
N MET A 1 7.05 -16.32 15.43
CA MET A 1 7.27 -15.11 14.61
C MET A 1 5.92 -14.48 14.29
N LYS A 2 5.80 -13.15 14.37
CA LYS A 2 4.54 -12.46 14.03
C LYS A 2 4.55 -12.04 12.57
N LYS A 3 3.40 -12.11 11.91
CA LYS A 3 3.27 -11.78 10.48
C LYS A 3 2.26 -10.67 10.28
N PHE A 4 2.55 -9.78 9.35
CA PHE A 4 1.58 -8.78 8.88
C PHE A 4 1.60 -8.65 7.37
N VAL A 5 0.49 -8.17 6.81
CA VAL A 5 0.36 -7.85 5.41
C VAL A 5 -0.34 -6.51 5.27
N THR A 6 0.21 -5.62 4.46
CA THR A 6 -0.47 -4.39 4.06
C THR A 6 -1.19 -4.62 2.72
N ILE A 7 -2.51 -4.50 2.68
CA ILE A 7 -3.31 -4.60 1.46
C ILE A 7 -3.80 -3.21 1.09
N SER A 8 -3.66 -2.82 -0.17
CA SER A 8 -4.06 -1.47 -0.60
C SER A 8 -4.21 -1.36 -2.12
N GLY A 9 -4.88 -0.31 -2.59
CA GLY A 9 -4.77 0.11 -3.98
C GLY A 9 -3.36 0.62 -4.31
N ASN A 10 -2.97 0.61 -5.59
CA ASN A 10 -1.69 1.22 -5.97
C ASN A 10 -1.71 2.73 -5.66
N ARG A 11 -0.61 3.24 -5.09
CA ARG A 11 -0.45 4.64 -4.62
C ARG A 11 -1.38 5.04 -3.46
N ALA A 12 -1.86 4.08 -2.67
CA ALA A 12 -2.65 4.36 -1.46
C ALA A 12 -1.81 4.60 -0.19
N GLY A 13 -0.49 4.41 -0.24
CA GLY A 13 0.41 4.70 0.90
C GLY A 13 0.97 3.48 1.63
N SER A 14 0.71 2.26 1.16
CA SER A 14 1.30 1.02 1.68
C SER A 14 2.82 1.02 1.73
N THR A 15 3.50 1.52 0.70
CA THR A 15 4.96 1.68 0.72
C THR A 15 5.40 2.58 1.88
N TRP A 16 4.70 3.70 2.12
CA TRP A 16 5.05 4.62 3.22
C TRP A 16 4.87 3.95 4.59
N TYR A 17 3.74 3.27 4.80
CA TYR A 17 3.47 2.50 6.02
C TYR A 17 4.51 1.40 6.26
N GLN A 18 4.86 0.61 5.23
CA GLN A 18 5.88 -0.41 5.34
C GLN A 18 7.25 0.16 5.71
N HIS A 19 7.63 1.31 5.14
CA HIS A 19 8.89 1.97 5.51
C HIS A 19 8.88 2.49 6.95
N MET A 20 7.72 2.87 7.50
CA MET A 20 7.60 3.17 8.94
C MET A 20 7.74 1.89 9.78
N MET A 21 7.10 0.79 9.38
CA MET A 21 7.25 -0.52 10.07
C MET A 21 8.70 -1.01 10.06
N ASN A 22 9.39 -0.92 8.92
CA ASN A 22 10.82 -1.25 8.78
C ASN A 22 11.75 -0.36 9.59
N SER A 23 11.26 0.80 10.05
CA SER A 23 12.04 1.67 10.91
C SER A 23 12.02 1.20 12.36
N ILE A 24 11.24 0.16 12.70
CA ILE A 24 11.16 -0.42 14.02
C ILE A 24 12.17 -1.57 14.15
N LYS A 25 12.92 -1.63 15.27
CA LYS A 25 13.91 -2.69 15.51
C LYS A 25 13.23 -4.07 15.60
N GLY A 26 13.77 -5.05 14.87
CA GLY A 26 13.27 -6.43 14.87
C GLY A 26 12.00 -6.64 14.03
N VAL A 27 11.61 -5.64 13.25
CA VAL A 27 10.59 -5.73 12.20
C VAL A 27 11.28 -5.72 10.85
N SER A 28 10.96 -6.69 10.00
CA SER A 28 11.42 -6.71 8.61
C SER A 28 10.27 -6.94 7.65
N SER A 29 10.08 -6.03 6.71
CA SER A 29 9.06 -6.10 5.68
C SER A 29 9.70 -5.76 4.35
N ASP A 30 9.79 -6.75 3.48
CA ASP A 30 10.33 -6.56 2.14
C ASP A 30 9.37 -7.18 1.12
N TYR A 31 9.57 -6.80 -0.15
CA TYR A 31 8.79 -7.25 -1.30
C TYR A 31 7.32 -6.78 -1.39
N GLU A 32 6.80 -6.89 -2.61
CA GLU A 32 5.38 -6.73 -2.95
C GLU A 32 4.85 -8.05 -3.53
N ALA A 33 3.97 -8.70 -2.79
CA ALA A 33 3.26 -9.89 -3.23
C ALA A 33 2.20 -9.53 -4.27
N GLN A 34 2.22 -10.25 -5.39
CA GLN A 34 1.40 -10.03 -6.58
C GLN A 34 0.52 -11.24 -6.84
N LEU A 35 -0.77 -11.00 -7.03
CA LEU A 35 -1.72 -12.06 -7.39
C LEU A 35 -1.52 -12.59 -8.81
N GLU A 36 -0.79 -11.91 -9.70
CA GLU A 36 -0.80 -12.21 -11.14
C GLU A 36 0.57 -12.41 -11.76
N MET A 37 1.59 -12.45 -10.91
CA MET A 37 2.93 -12.58 -11.40
C MET A 37 3.23 -14.06 -11.65
N ASN A 38 3.82 -14.36 -12.81
CA ASN A 38 4.27 -15.71 -13.11
C ASN A 38 5.76 -15.90 -12.79
N VAL A 39 6.55 -14.82 -12.75
CA VAL A 39 8.00 -14.88 -12.54
C VAL A 39 8.39 -13.90 -11.44
N PRO A 40 9.00 -14.34 -10.33
CA PRO A 40 9.44 -13.42 -9.29
C PRO A 40 10.48 -12.43 -9.82
N THR A 41 10.42 -11.18 -9.36
CA THR A 41 11.51 -10.21 -9.52
C THR A 41 12.12 -9.91 -8.16
N PRO A 42 13.27 -9.20 -8.09
CA PRO A 42 13.83 -8.82 -6.81
C PRO A 42 12.89 -8.05 -5.89
N GLN A 43 11.82 -7.42 -6.40
CA GLN A 43 10.87 -6.65 -5.61
C GLN A 43 9.46 -7.25 -5.56
N HIS A 44 9.12 -8.17 -6.46
CA HIS A 44 7.75 -8.68 -6.60
C HIS A 44 7.72 -10.19 -6.53
N LEU A 45 6.77 -10.71 -5.76
CA LEU A 45 6.66 -12.13 -5.46
C LEU A 45 5.29 -12.67 -5.91
N PRO A 46 5.24 -13.77 -6.68
CA PRO A 46 3.97 -14.33 -7.14
C PRO A 46 3.23 -15.07 -6.02
N LEU A 47 1.94 -14.81 -5.82
CA LEU A 47 1.14 -15.58 -4.86
C LEU A 47 0.58 -16.89 -5.43
N LEU A 48 0.48 -17.02 -6.76
CA LEU A 48 -0.27 -18.10 -7.42
C LEU A 48 0.53 -19.32 -7.88
N LYS A 49 1.80 -19.48 -7.51
CA LYS A 49 2.55 -20.69 -7.90
C LYS A 49 2.42 -21.78 -6.85
N GLU A 50 2.03 -22.98 -7.27
CA GLU A 50 1.87 -24.21 -6.46
C GLU A 50 3.14 -24.62 -5.68
N SER A 51 4.28 -23.98 -5.95
CA SER A 51 5.56 -24.16 -5.26
C SER A 51 6.06 -22.93 -4.49
N PHE A 52 5.34 -21.81 -4.54
CA PHE A 52 5.77 -20.55 -3.94
C PHE A 52 5.08 -20.33 -2.59
N SER A 53 5.82 -20.58 -1.52
CA SER A 53 5.36 -20.33 -0.15
C SER A 53 5.79 -18.93 0.28
N LEU A 54 4.83 -18.01 0.42
CA LEU A 54 5.08 -16.69 1.04
C LEU A 54 5.72 -16.86 2.42
N GLU A 55 5.35 -17.93 3.13
CA GLU A 55 5.90 -18.30 4.43
C GLU A 55 7.43 -18.44 4.40
N ASN A 56 7.96 -19.26 3.48
CA ASN A 56 9.39 -19.57 3.43
C ASN A 56 10.24 -18.32 3.19
N ILE A 57 9.71 -17.35 2.43
CA ILE A 57 10.42 -16.10 2.15
C ILE A 57 10.40 -15.19 3.36
N LEU A 58 9.27 -15.11 4.05
CA LEU A 58 9.17 -14.35 5.28
C LEU A 58 10.03 -14.97 6.39
N GLU A 59 10.17 -16.29 6.44
CA GLU A 59 11.10 -16.99 7.34
C GLU A 59 12.57 -16.73 6.99
N SER A 60 12.92 -16.73 5.69
CA SER A 60 14.27 -16.34 5.22
C SER A 60 14.59 -14.91 5.62
N LEU A 61 13.66 -13.98 5.38
CA LEU A 61 13.79 -12.57 5.74
C LEU A 61 13.94 -12.39 7.25
N ALA A 62 13.17 -13.14 8.05
CA ALA A 62 13.30 -13.13 9.51
C ALA A 62 14.67 -13.59 9.98
N SER A 63 15.20 -14.64 9.35
CA SER A 63 16.49 -15.23 9.70
C SER A 63 17.65 -14.29 9.32
N GLU A 64 17.62 -13.73 8.10
CA GLU A 64 18.63 -12.80 7.60
C GLU A 64 18.72 -11.51 8.43
N GLU A 65 17.57 -10.97 8.83
CA GLU A 65 17.47 -9.68 9.53
C GLU A 65 17.28 -9.84 11.05
N GLN A 66 17.41 -11.07 11.58
CA GLN A 66 17.17 -11.41 13.00
C GLN A 66 15.87 -10.80 13.55
N SER A 67 14.82 -10.84 12.73
CA SER A 67 13.55 -10.16 12.99
C SER A 67 12.53 -11.11 13.60
N HIS A 68 11.75 -10.62 14.56
CA HIS A 68 10.69 -11.37 15.24
C HIS A 68 9.29 -11.06 14.68
N VAL A 69 9.20 -9.96 13.91
CA VAL A 69 8.02 -9.57 13.14
C VAL A 69 8.42 -9.45 11.67
N VAL A 70 7.65 -10.08 10.79
CA VAL A 70 7.85 -10.00 9.35
C VAL A 70 6.59 -9.57 8.61
N GLY A 71 6.76 -8.93 7.46
CA GLY A 71 5.62 -8.55 6.64
C GLY A 71 5.91 -8.38 5.17
N THR A 72 4.81 -8.20 4.43
CA THR A 72 4.82 -7.90 3.00
C THR A 72 3.65 -6.98 2.67
N LYS A 73 3.53 -6.57 1.40
CA LYS A 73 2.34 -5.85 0.91
C LYS A 73 1.74 -6.54 -0.29
N ILE A 74 0.44 -6.36 -0.47
CA ILE A 74 -0.31 -6.74 -1.65
C ILE A 74 -0.93 -5.47 -2.22
N VAL A 75 -0.66 -5.20 -3.49
CA VAL A 75 -1.18 -4.02 -4.19
C VAL A 75 -2.21 -4.47 -5.23
N LEU A 76 -3.39 -3.87 -5.17
CA LEU A 76 -4.52 -4.17 -6.06
C LEU A 76 -4.72 -2.97 -7.00
N PRO A 77 -4.09 -2.95 -8.19
CA PRO A 77 -4.11 -1.77 -9.04
C PRO A 77 -5.47 -1.57 -9.72
N GLY A 78 -5.81 -0.30 -9.99
CA GLY A 78 -7.07 0.05 -10.68
C GLY A 78 -7.18 -0.45 -12.13
N ILE A 79 -6.08 -0.90 -12.74
CA ILE A 79 -6.11 -1.47 -14.10
C ILE A 79 -6.85 -2.82 -14.17
N ARG A 80 -7.08 -3.48 -13.03
CA ARG A 80 -7.70 -4.79 -12.97
C ARG A 80 -8.86 -4.85 -11.99
N ARG A 81 -9.90 -5.57 -12.43
CA ARG A 81 -10.99 -6.02 -11.60
C ARG A 81 -10.68 -7.41 -11.05
N TYR A 82 -10.59 -7.53 -9.73
CA TYR A 82 -10.47 -8.84 -9.06
C TYR A 82 -11.84 -9.46 -8.81
N THR A 83 -11.83 -10.77 -8.55
CA THR A 83 -13.01 -11.61 -8.36
C THR A 83 -13.14 -12.08 -6.91
N ASP A 84 -14.31 -12.63 -6.55
CA ASP A 84 -14.49 -13.30 -5.26
C ASP A 84 -13.49 -14.45 -5.04
N SER A 85 -13.15 -15.21 -6.09
CA SER A 85 -12.18 -16.31 -5.99
C SER A 85 -10.79 -15.83 -5.61
N ASP A 86 -10.35 -14.69 -6.14
CA ASP A 86 -9.05 -14.10 -5.77
C ASP A 86 -9.01 -13.75 -4.28
N PHE A 87 -10.12 -13.26 -3.74
CA PHE A 87 -10.22 -12.85 -2.33
C PHE A 87 -10.46 -14.00 -1.36
N GLU A 88 -11.17 -15.06 -1.76
CA GLU A 88 -11.24 -16.30 -0.97
C GLU A 88 -9.86 -16.96 -0.87
N PHE A 89 -9.08 -16.92 -1.96
CA PHE A 89 -7.67 -17.33 -1.93
C PHE A 89 -6.85 -16.49 -0.94
N LEU A 90 -6.93 -15.15 -1.02
CA LEU A 90 -6.25 -14.27 -0.07
C LEU A 90 -6.68 -14.54 1.38
N LYS A 91 -7.98 -14.74 1.61
CA LYS A 91 -8.53 -15.03 2.92
C LYS A 91 -7.94 -16.31 3.50
N ARG A 92 -7.74 -17.35 2.67
CA ARG A 92 -7.10 -18.60 3.07
C ARG A 92 -5.62 -18.43 3.41
N ILE A 93 -4.83 -17.82 2.53
CA ILE A 93 -3.37 -17.72 2.74
C ILE A 93 -2.98 -16.72 3.84
N LEU A 94 -3.86 -15.76 4.14
CA LEU A 94 -3.65 -14.73 5.17
C LEU A 94 -4.39 -15.07 6.47
N SER A 95 -4.59 -16.35 6.80
CA SER A 95 -5.37 -16.76 7.97
C SER A 95 -4.74 -16.31 9.29
N ASP A 96 -3.41 -16.32 9.37
CA ASP A 96 -2.61 -16.04 10.57
C ASP A 96 -1.87 -14.69 10.53
N TYR A 97 -2.13 -13.87 9.50
CA TYR A 97 -1.49 -12.57 9.30
C TYR A 97 -2.30 -11.44 9.92
N HIS A 98 -1.65 -10.48 10.58
CA HIS A 98 -2.29 -9.18 10.83
C HIS A 98 -2.49 -8.43 9.50
N ILE A 99 -3.73 -8.13 9.16
CA ILE A 99 -4.09 -7.50 7.88
C ILE A 99 -4.30 -6.01 8.12
N ILE A 100 -3.45 -5.19 7.50
CA ILE A 100 -3.61 -3.73 7.47
C ILE A 100 -4.13 -3.35 6.09
N HIS A 101 -5.40 -3.00 6.00
CA HIS A 101 -5.97 -2.41 4.80
C HIS A 101 -5.75 -0.89 4.82
N ILE A 102 -5.05 -0.36 3.83
CA ILE A 102 -4.88 1.08 3.65
C ILE A 102 -5.81 1.59 2.55
N GLY A 103 -6.81 2.36 2.99
CA GLY A 103 -7.74 3.09 2.14
C GLY A 103 -7.18 4.44 1.71
N ARG A 104 -7.61 4.93 0.54
CA ARG A 104 -7.35 6.28 0.05
C ARG A 104 -8.44 6.66 -0.94
N ASP A 105 -8.74 7.95 -1.04
CA ASP A 105 -9.56 8.46 -2.16
C ASP A 105 -9.02 7.93 -3.49
N TYR A 106 -9.92 7.34 -4.29
CA TYR A 106 -9.53 6.62 -5.50
C TYR A 106 -8.90 7.55 -6.53
N PHE A 107 -9.43 8.77 -6.64
CA PHE A 107 -8.89 9.75 -7.57
C PHE A 107 -7.53 10.26 -7.10
N ASP A 108 -7.32 10.49 -5.81
CA ASP A 108 -6.02 10.88 -5.28
C ASP A 108 -4.94 9.82 -5.52
N SER A 109 -5.29 8.53 -5.41
CA SER A 109 -4.40 7.43 -5.79
C SER A 109 -4.12 7.40 -7.29
N TYR A 110 -5.15 7.53 -8.12
CA TYR A 110 -5.00 7.61 -9.58
C TYR A 110 -4.12 8.80 -9.98
N TYR A 111 -4.39 9.98 -9.44
CA TYR A 111 -3.64 11.20 -9.70
C TYR A 111 -2.17 11.08 -9.30
N SER A 112 -1.90 10.45 -8.14
CA SER A 112 -0.52 10.15 -7.73
C SER A 112 0.22 9.21 -8.71
N LYS A 113 -0.50 8.32 -9.39
CA LYS A 113 0.04 7.49 -10.48
C LYS A 113 0.22 8.29 -11.76
N PHE A 114 -0.77 9.11 -12.13
CA PHE A 114 -0.76 9.98 -13.30
C PHE A 114 0.47 10.92 -13.32
N LEU A 115 0.84 11.49 -12.16
CA LEU A 115 2.05 12.29 -12.03
C LEU A 115 3.36 11.49 -12.20
N ASN A 116 3.32 10.15 -12.12
CA ASN A 116 4.43 9.22 -12.29
C ASN A 116 5.70 9.54 -11.47
N ARG A 117 5.55 10.03 -10.24
CA ARG A 117 6.67 10.57 -9.44
C ARG A 117 7.45 9.54 -8.61
N GLY A 118 7.15 8.25 -8.72
CA GLY A 118 7.81 7.23 -7.88
C GLY A 118 7.69 7.53 -6.38
N HIS A 119 8.67 7.11 -5.58
CA HIS A 119 8.80 7.40 -4.15
C HIS A 119 10.04 8.24 -3.89
N LEU A 120 9.97 9.27 -3.05
CA LEU A 120 11.15 10.06 -2.69
C LEU A 120 11.85 9.45 -1.49
N LEU A 121 13.17 9.34 -1.58
CA LEU A 121 14.03 9.00 -0.45
C LEU A 121 14.05 10.15 0.57
N ASN A 122 13.93 9.82 1.84
CA ASN A 122 14.25 10.71 2.95
C ASN A 122 15.68 10.43 3.40
N GLU A 123 16.62 11.31 3.05
CA GLU A 123 18.04 11.14 3.39
C GLU A 123 18.31 11.30 4.89
N GLN A 124 17.41 11.98 5.61
CA GLN A 124 17.42 12.12 7.06
C GLN A 124 16.69 10.95 7.75
N GLY A 125 16.05 10.06 6.98
CA GLY A 125 15.33 8.90 7.49
C GLY A 125 16.26 7.69 7.69
N ARG A 126 15.69 6.60 8.20
CA ARG A 126 16.40 5.31 8.27
C ARG A 126 16.71 4.75 6.88
N LYS A 127 17.66 3.84 6.80
CA LYS A 127 18.01 3.14 5.56
C LYS A 127 16.79 2.35 5.05
N PRO A 128 16.43 2.46 3.75
CA PRO A 128 15.35 1.66 3.18
C PRO A 128 15.72 0.17 3.16
N ALA A 129 14.70 -0.70 3.14
CA ALA A 129 14.90 -2.14 3.02
C ALA A 129 15.60 -2.50 1.69
N LYS A 130 16.34 -3.61 1.71
CA LYS A 130 17.30 -4.00 0.68
C LYS A 130 16.67 -4.06 -0.71
N HIS A 131 15.47 -4.63 -0.82
CA HIS A 131 14.83 -4.85 -2.11
C HIS A 131 13.92 -3.69 -2.54
N THR A 132 13.34 -2.95 -1.60
CA THR A 132 12.51 -1.76 -1.91
C THR A 132 13.30 -0.48 -2.19
N LYS A 133 14.60 -0.41 -1.83
CA LYS A 133 15.43 0.80 -2.06
C LYS A 133 15.47 1.27 -3.52
N TYR A 134 15.30 0.36 -4.47
CA TYR A 134 15.33 0.66 -5.91
C TYR A 134 14.11 1.46 -6.39
N TRP A 135 13.06 1.57 -5.57
CA TRP A 135 11.89 2.39 -5.88
C TRP A 135 12.04 3.86 -5.47
N LEU A 136 13.13 4.19 -4.75
CA LEU A 136 13.32 5.51 -4.16
C LEU A 136 14.21 6.37 -5.05
N SER A 137 13.73 7.56 -5.41
CA SER A 137 14.54 8.59 -6.06
C SER A 137 15.02 9.62 -5.03
N LYS A 138 16.27 10.09 -5.20
CA LYS A 138 16.81 11.20 -4.41
C LYS A 138 16.20 12.54 -4.81
N GLU A 139 15.95 12.69 -6.10
CA GLU A 139 15.47 13.93 -6.69
C GLU A 139 14.00 13.81 -7.11
N GLU A 140 13.28 14.92 -6.93
CA GLU A 140 11.95 15.11 -7.46
C GLU A 140 12.09 15.53 -8.93
N LYS A 141 11.64 14.67 -9.86
CA LYS A 141 11.64 15.01 -11.29
C LYS A 141 10.54 16.06 -11.53
N ASN A 142 10.94 17.31 -11.76
CA ASN A 142 10.03 18.45 -11.93
C ASN A 142 9.59 18.72 -13.37
N THR A 143 9.74 17.77 -14.29
CA THR A 143 9.29 17.93 -15.69
C THR A 143 7.84 17.49 -15.85
N PHE A 144 6.93 18.13 -15.13
CA PHE A 144 5.50 17.88 -15.33
C PHE A 144 4.92 18.83 -16.38
N VAL A 145 4.27 18.25 -17.39
CA VAL A 145 3.53 18.96 -18.44
C VAL A 145 2.06 18.59 -18.28
N PRO A 146 1.13 19.56 -18.21
CA PRO A 146 -0.31 19.31 -18.15
C PRO A 146 -0.78 18.38 -19.27
N ARG A 147 -1.67 17.44 -18.95
CA ARG A 147 -2.20 16.46 -19.92
C ARG A 147 -3.68 16.23 -19.71
N GLU A 148 -4.34 15.76 -20.75
CA GLU A 148 -5.71 15.30 -20.67
C GLU A 148 -5.78 13.90 -20.04
N ILE A 149 -6.87 13.65 -19.32
CA ILE A 149 -7.22 12.32 -18.82
C ILE A 149 -8.37 11.78 -19.69
N ASP A 150 -8.18 10.58 -20.22
CA ASP A 150 -9.27 9.82 -20.84
C ASP A 150 -10.30 9.44 -19.76
N LEU A 151 -11.53 9.94 -19.92
CA LEU A 151 -12.60 9.74 -18.93
C LEU A 151 -13.07 8.27 -18.84
N LYS A 152 -13.00 7.50 -19.93
CA LYS A 152 -13.38 6.08 -19.93
C LYS A 152 -12.35 5.26 -19.17
N GLU A 153 -11.06 5.52 -19.40
CA GLU A 153 -9.99 4.85 -18.67
C GLU A 153 -9.98 5.25 -17.19
N LEU A 154 -10.25 6.52 -16.87
CA LEU A 154 -10.44 6.97 -15.49
C LEU A 154 -11.60 6.22 -14.83
N GLU A 155 -12.78 6.22 -15.44
CA GLU A 155 -13.97 5.57 -14.87
C GLU A 155 -13.74 4.07 -14.67
N LYS A 156 -13.06 3.40 -15.60
CA LYS A 156 -12.65 2.00 -15.47
C LYS A 156 -11.69 1.80 -14.29
N ASP A 157 -10.66 2.64 -14.13
CA ASP A 157 -9.69 2.52 -13.03
C ASP A 157 -10.37 2.73 -11.66
N LEU A 158 -11.22 3.76 -11.53
CA LEU A 158 -11.95 4.02 -10.28
C LEU A 158 -13.02 2.95 -9.97
N SER A 159 -13.70 2.43 -10.99
CA SER A 159 -14.66 1.31 -10.85
C SER A 159 -13.99 0.04 -10.33
N ASN A 160 -12.82 -0.28 -10.88
CA ASN A 160 -12.05 -1.42 -10.43
C ASN A 160 -11.55 -1.24 -8.99
N ARG A 161 -11.07 -0.05 -8.60
CA ARG A 161 -10.71 0.24 -7.20
C ARG A 161 -11.90 0.05 -6.26
N LEU A 162 -13.06 0.58 -6.63
CA LEU A 162 -14.31 0.41 -5.87
C LEU A 162 -14.66 -1.07 -5.70
N ASN A 163 -14.61 -1.85 -6.77
CA ASN A 163 -14.85 -3.30 -6.72
C ASN A 163 -13.85 -4.00 -5.81
N ASN A 164 -12.56 -3.67 -5.94
CA ASN A 164 -11.50 -4.32 -5.17
C ASN A 164 -11.61 -3.98 -3.68
N GLU A 165 -11.93 -2.72 -3.32
CA GLU A 165 -12.17 -2.34 -1.92
C GLU A 165 -13.43 -3.03 -1.35
N LYS A 166 -14.52 -3.12 -2.14
CA LYS A 166 -15.70 -3.92 -1.78
C LYS A 166 -15.33 -5.36 -1.43
N LEU A 167 -14.48 -6.01 -2.23
CA LEU A 167 -14.06 -7.38 -2.00
C LEU A 167 -13.13 -7.52 -0.78
N ILE A 168 -12.22 -6.57 -0.53
CA ILE A 168 -11.43 -6.52 0.72
C ILE A 168 -12.39 -6.51 1.92
N LEU A 169 -13.37 -5.61 1.91
CA LEU A 169 -14.30 -5.45 3.02
C LEU A 169 -15.19 -6.69 3.20
N LYS A 170 -15.69 -7.28 2.11
CA LYS A 170 -16.50 -8.50 2.13
C LYS A 170 -15.75 -9.68 2.74
N HIS A 171 -14.49 -9.88 2.37
CA HIS A 171 -13.76 -11.13 2.67
C HIS A 171 -12.84 -11.05 3.88
N LEU A 172 -12.29 -9.88 4.18
CA LEU A 172 -11.22 -9.72 5.16
C LEU A 172 -11.64 -8.92 6.40
N LYS A 173 -12.65 -8.03 6.30
CA LYS A 173 -13.07 -7.16 7.41
C LYS A 173 -13.52 -7.92 8.66
N THR A 174 -14.12 -9.11 8.49
CA THR A 174 -14.64 -9.91 9.60
C THR A 174 -13.54 -10.64 10.38
N LYS A 175 -12.29 -10.62 9.91
CA LYS A 175 -11.18 -11.25 10.62
C LYS A 175 -10.80 -10.45 11.86
N LYS A 176 -10.52 -11.15 12.96
CA LYS A 176 -10.11 -10.54 14.24
C LYS A 176 -8.83 -9.69 14.14
N ASN A 177 -7.94 -10.05 13.21
CA ASN A 177 -6.65 -9.43 12.98
C ASN A 177 -6.66 -8.42 11.81
N TYR A 178 -7.84 -7.96 11.40
CA TYR A 178 -8.00 -6.93 10.37
C TYR A 178 -8.04 -5.52 10.99
N GLN A 179 -7.36 -4.58 10.34
CA GLN A 179 -7.43 -3.16 10.62
C GLN A 179 -7.52 -2.36 9.33
N HIS A 180 -8.43 -1.40 9.28
CA HIS A 180 -8.50 -0.40 8.21
C HIS A 180 -7.88 0.92 8.67
N ILE A 181 -7.10 1.56 7.80
CA ILE A 181 -6.48 2.88 8.04
C ILE A 181 -6.64 3.72 6.76
N GLU A 182 -7.20 4.91 6.88
CA GLU A 182 -7.21 5.88 5.79
C GLU A 182 -5.83 6.53 5.62
N TYR A 183 -5.43 6.79 4.38
CA TYR A 183 -4.10 7.32 4.04
C TYR A 183 -3.71 8.59 4.81
N ASP A 184 -4.65 9.52 4.95
CA ASP A 184 -4.47 10.77 5.69
C ASP A 184 -4.32 10.54 7.20
N LYS A 185 -4.86 9.43 7.71
CA LYS A 185 -4.80 9.02 9.13
C LYS A 185 -3.64 8.11 9.48
N ILE A 186 -2.76 7.80 8.53
CA ILE A 186 -1.60 6.93 8.78
C ILE A 186 -0.74 7.45 9.94
N PRO A 187 -0.32 8.72 9.99
CA PRO A 187 0.54 9.21 11.07
C PRO A 187 -0.08 9.04 12.47
N GLU A 188 -1.37 9.36 12.60
CA GLU A 188 -2.09 9.30 13.87
C GLU A 188 -2.38 7.86 14.29
N SER A 189 -2.65 6.97 13.32
CA SER A 189 -3.02 5.59 13.58
C SER A 189 -1.83 4.62 13.64
N PHE A 190 -0.62 5.08 13.27
CA PHE A 190 0.54 4.22 13.11
C PHE A 190 0.91 3.50 14.41
N ILE A 191 1.04 4.25 15.51
CA ILE A 191 1.47 3.68 16.80
C ILE A 191 0.49 2.59 17.25
N ASP A 192 -0.80 2.88 17.27
CA ASP A 192 -1.84 1.94 17.70
C ASP A 192 -1.90 0.71 16.78
N SER A 193 -1.71 0.91 15.47
CA SER A 193 -1.64 -0.18 14.51
C SER A 193 -0.41 -1.06 14.72
N ALA A 194 0.76 -0.44 14.87
CA ALA A 194 2.02 -1.13 15.09
C ALA A 194 2.01 -1.90 16.41
N LEU A 195 1.44 -1.36 17.50
CA LEU A 195 1.33 -2.04 18.79
C LEU A 195 0.49 -3.33 18.73
N LYS A 196 -0.55 -3.38 17.88
CA LYS A 196 -1.34 -4.61 17.69
C LYS A 196 -0.50 -5.76 17.13
N ILE A 197 0.49 -5.44 16.30
CA ILE A 197 1.43 -6.39 15.71
C ILE A 197 2.59 -6.62 16.67
N CYS A 198 3.26 -5.55 17.08
CA CYS A 198 4.54 -5.55 17.78
C CYS A 198 4.38 -5.20 19.28
N LYS A 199 3.49 -5.90 19.99
CA LYS A 199 3.18 -5.63 21.42
C LYS A 199 4.38 -5.50 22.38
N GLU A 200 5.52 -6.07 22.04
CA GLU A 200 6.72 -6.08 22.88
C GLU A 200 7.63 -4.87 22.64
N ILE A 201 7.30 -4.05 21.65
CA ILE A 201 8.06 -2.87 21.28
C ILE A 201 7.54 -1.68 22.07
N ASP A 202 8.45 -0.97 22.72
CA ASP A 202 8.10 0.20 23.51
C ASP A 202 7.59 1.34 22.63
N LYS A 203 6.71 2.16 23.21
CA LYS A 203 6.06 3.27 22.50
C LYS A 203 7.07 4.29 21.94
N LYS A 204 8.18 4.53 22.64
CA LYS A 204 9.20 5.51 22.22
C LYS A 204 9.88 5.05 20.92
N SER A 205 10.20 3.76 20.79
CA SER A 205 10.71 3.17 19.55
C SER A 205 9.74 3.38 18.37
N LEU A 206 8.43 3.29 18.61
CA LEU A 206 7.40 3.53 17.58
C LEU A 206 7.29 5.02 17.21
N GLU A 207 7.39 5.91 18.19
CA GLU A 207 7.41 7.37 17.96
C GLU A 207 8.64 7.80 17.14
N GLU A 208 9.80 7.17 17.36
CA GLU A 208 11.00 7.41 16.56
C GLU A 208 10.83 6.93 15.11
N ALA A 209 10.21 5.76 14.91
CA ALA A 209 9.92 5.22 13.58
C ALA A 209 9.00 6.15 12.76
N LEU A 210 8.00 6.76 13.41
CA LEU A 210 7.11 7.74 12.80
C LEU A 210 7.85 9.01 12.33
N LYS A 211 8.88 9.44 13.07
CA LYS A 211 9.66 10.65 12.77
C LYS A 211 10.76 10.43 11.73
N SER A 212 11.16 9.18 11.49
CA SER A 212 12.33 8.85 10.65
C SER A 212 12.04 7.87 9.49
N PRO A 213 10.88 7.95 8.79
CA PRO A 213 10.63 7.05 7.67
C PRO A 213 11.67 7.27 6.57
N SER A 214 12.07 6.19 5.90
CA SER A 214 13.00 6.24 4.76
C SER A 214 12.41 6.92 3.51
N THR A 215 11.13 7.32 3.53
CA THR A 215 10.46 8.00 2.42
C THR A 215 9.85 9.33 2.85
N LYS A 216 9.79 10.29 1.93
CA LYS A 216 9.13 11.59 2.13
C LYS A 216 8.03 11.83 1.09
N LYS A 217 7.07 12.70 1.44
CA LYS A 217 6.00 13.10 0.53
C LYS A 217 6.56 13.99 -0.58
N HIS A 218 5.99 13.84 -1.78
CA HIS A 218 6.20 14.76 -2.90
C HIS A 218 5.57 16.12 -2.60
N LYS A 219 6.05 17.17 -3.28
CA LYS A 219 5.36 18.46 -3.24
C LYS A 219 3.97 18.32 -3.85
N GLU A 220 3.00 18.96 -3.22
CA GLU A 220 1.63 18.96 -3.72
C GLU A 220 1.53 19.79 -5.00
N ILE A 221 0.80 19.26 -5.98
CA ILE A 221 0.44 19.96 -7.21
C ILE A 221 -1.06 19.95 -7.31
N LYS A 222 -1.66 21.12 -7.52
CA LYS A 222 -3.09 21.25 -7.73
C LYS A 222 -3.50 20.45 -8.97
N LYS A 223 -4.59 19.70 -8.85
CA LYS A 223 -5.14 18.88 -9.94
C LYS A 223 -5.49 19.74 -11.17
N SER A 224 -6.03 20.94 -10.95
CA SER A 224 -6.33 21.92 -12.01
C SER A 224 -5.12 22.37 -12.81
N ASP A 225 -3.94 22.40 -12.18
CA ASP A 225 -2.71 22.88 -12.82
C ASP A 225 -2.06 21.79 -13.68
N SER A 226 -2.57 20.55 -13.57
CA SER A 226 -1.95 19.37 -14.17
C SER A 226 -2.84 18.60 -15.14
N ILE A 227 -4.14 18.88 -15.12
CA ILE A 227 -5.15 18.18 -15.92
C ILE A 227 -5.89 19.19 -16.78
N ASN A 228 -5.72 19.11 -18.10
CA ASN A 228 -6.32 20.07 -19.04
C ASN A 228 -7.86 20.04 -19.01
N ASN A 229 -8.45 18.86 -18.86
CA ASN A 229 -9.90 18.63 -18.84
C ASN A 229 -10.44 18.42 -17.41
N TYR A 230 -9.87 19.12 -16.42
CA TYR A 230 -10.20 18.89 -15.00
C TYR A 230 -11.69 19.11 -14.66
N SER A 231 -12.37 20.02 -15.36
CA SER A 231 -13.81 20.27 -15.18
C SER A 231 -14.69 19.05 -15.47
N GLN A 232 -14.27 18.16 -16.37
CA GLN A 232 -14.98 16.90 -16.65
C GLN A 232 -14.53 15.80 -15.67
N VAL A 233 -13.25 15.79 -15.33
CA VAL A 233 -12.65 14.80 -14.43
C VAL A 233 -13.24 14.88 -13.01
N ILE A 234 -13.51 16.10 -12.52
CA ILE A 234 -14.07 16.31 -11.18
C ILE A 234 -15.47 15.71 -11.01
N GLU A 235 -16.27 15.60 -12.09
CA GLU A 235 -17.57 14.95 -12.05
C GLU A 235 -17.42 13.45 -11.76
N VAL A 236 -16.48 12.79 -12.44
CA VAL A 236 -16.15 11.38 -12.23
C VAL A 236 -15.55 11.17 -10.84
N GLU A 237 -14.62 12.03 -10.40
CA GLU A 237 -14.06 12.00 -9.04
C GLU A 237 -15.17 12.05 -7.97
N ASN A 238 -16.10 13.02 -8.08
CA ASN A 238 -17.17 13.21 -7.11
C ASN A 238 -18.10 12.00 -7.03
N LYS A 239 -18.48 11.42 -8.18
CA LYS A 239 -19.27 10.18 -8.23
C LYS A 239 -18.61 9.07 -7.41
N TYR A 240 -17.34 8.79 -7.64
CA TYR A 240 -16.63 7.71 -6.94
C TYR A 240 -16.31 8.02 -5.48
N ARG A 241 -16.15 9.30 -5.12
CA ARG A 241 -16.02 9.71 -3.72
C ARG A 241 -17.30 9.42 -2.92
N ILE A 242 -18.47 9.65 -3.51
CA ILE A 242 -19.76 9.31 -2.89
C ILE A 242 -19.89 7.79 -2.74
N LEU A 243 -19.69 7.04 -3.83
CA LEU A 243 -19.77 5.57 -3.82
C LEU A 243 -18.80 4.93 -2.81
N ARG A 244 -17.61 5.51 -2.63
CA ARG A 244 -16.65 5.03 -1.63
C ARG A 244 -17.15 5.26 -0.22
N LYS A 245 -17.72 6.44 0.08
CA LYS A 245 -18.28 6.73 1.42
C LYS A 245 -19.34 5.72 1.81
N GLU A 246 -20.19 5.32 0.87
CA GLU A 246 -21.25 4.31 1.07
C GLU A 246 -20.70 2.92 1.46
N LEU A 247 -19.43 2.60 1.18
CA LEU A 247 -18.83 1.33 1.61
C LEU A 247 -18.62 1.22 3.13
N PHE A 248 -18.53 2.37 3.80
CA PHE A 248 -18.13 2.47 5.20
C PHE A 248 -19.27 2.93 6.12
N LEU A 249 -20.45 3.21 5.54
CA LEU A 249 -21.71 3.35 6.28
C LEU A 249 -22.24 1.96 6.66
#